data_AF-A0A934AZI0-F1
#
_entry.id   AF-A0A934AZI0-F1
#
_cell.length_a   1.000
_cell.length_b   1.000
_cell.length_c   1.000
_cell.angle_alpha   90.00
_cell.angle_beta   90.00
_cell.angle_gamma   90.00
#
_symmetry.space_group_name_H-M   'P 1'
#
loop_
_entity.id
_entity.type
_entity.pdbx_description
1 polymer ?
#
loop_
_entity_poly.entity_id
_entity_poly.type
_entity_poly.pdbx_seq_one_letter_code
_entity_poly.pdbx_strand_id
1 'polypeptide(L)'
;SHLFEANPHFPDRRFWDIINAPVNSNKNYTSLRPGTRVELDPLTMDLSFINNPGGKTGVQSANITLPGPNDNSEEGRHASLADAVKQYIGTPYNQLDCYGLVVRGLMDQGVRYNGHGGLREKLEHQAARDGRAGNAYFSGEGLVEQAGIKVYSKSIQDISNPHGKTDEIYSEIMPYLREGMILSFSTPTRGHTGVVSRQGDNWTYINSGVIDNAISPGRVSKRVGEEILREEINNWCVLAAGRREPLMVTIGQVDGNKLRGAEGHKETI
;
A
#
# COMPACT_ATOMS: atom_id res chain seq x y z
N SER A 1 3.77 12.11 -7.26
CA SER A 1 3.87 12.93 -8.48
C SER A 1 4.81 14.08 -8.20
N HIS A 2 5.97 14.09 -8.85
CA HIS A 2 7.03 15.11 -8.74
C HIS A 2 6.62 16.46 -9.36
N LEU A 3 5.37 16.59 -9.82
CA LEU A 3 4.86 17.74 -10.58
C LEU A 3 4.80 19.06 -9.80
N PHE A 4 4.92 19.05 -8.46
CA PHE A 4 4.76 20.26 -7.64
C PHE A 4 5.92 20.55 -6.66
N GLU A 5 6.91 19.66 -6.55
CA GLU A 5 8.04 19.82 -5.62
C GLU A 5 8.98 20.99 -6.00
N ALA A 6 8.86 21.53 -7.23
CA ALA A 6 9.70 22.60 -7.75
C ALA A 6 9.07 24.01 -7.68
N ASN A 7 7.86 24.19 -7.11
CA ASN A 7 7.20 25.49 -7.07
C ASN A 7 7.57 26.28 -5.77
N PRO A 8 8.27 27.44 -5.87
CA PRO A 8 8.73 28.21 -4.71
C PRO A 8 7.59 28.82 -3.86
N HIS A 9 6.35 28.83 -4.34
CA HIS A 9 5.18 29.25 -3.56
C HIS A 9 4.59 28.15 -2.68
N PHE A 10 5.08 26.91 -2.77
CA PHE A 10 4.68 25.77 -1.94
C PHE A 10 5.88 25.06 -1.29
N PRO A 11 6.71 25.76 -0.50
CA PRO A 11 7.97 25.22 0.02
C PRO A 11 7.80 24.04 0.99
N ASP A 12 6.62 23.86 1.59
CA ASP A 12 6.42 22.94 2.73
C ASP A 12 5.68 21.64 2.39
N ARG A 13 5.76 21.13 1.16
CA ARG A 13 5.16 19.84 0.76
C ARG A 13 3.62 19.71 0.97
N ARG A 14 2.92 20.81 1.26
CA ARG A 14 1.45 20.92 1.39
C ARG A 14 0.67 20.58 0.13
N PHE A 15 1.35 20.27 -0.98
CA PHE A 15 0.69 19.87 -2.22
C PHE A 15 -0.10 18.58 -2.08
N TRP A 16 0.30 17.67 -1.17
CA TRP A 16 -0.48 16.47 -0.89
C TRP A 16 -1.78 16.79 -0.17
N ASP A 17 -1.81 17.82 0.69
CA ASP A 17 -3.06 18.30 1.29
C ASP A 17 -4.01 18.81 0.20
N ILE A 18 -3.46 19.46 -0.83
CA ILE A 18 -4.23 19.95 -1.98
C ILE A 18 -4.74 18.78 -2.81
N ILE A 19 -3.89 17.84 -3.23
CA ILE A 19 -4.29 16.66 -4.04
C ILE A 19 -5.35 15.82 -3.33
N ASN A 20 -5.24 15.66 -2.01
CA ASN A 20 -6.13 14.83 -1.22
C ASN A 20 -7.32 15.59 -0.63
N ALA A 21 -7.44 16.90 -0.84
CA ALA A 21 -8.61 17.67 -0.42
C ALA A 21 -9.87 17.08 -1.09
N PRO A 22 -11.05 17.11 -0.44
CA PRO A 22 -12.28 16.53 -1.01
C PRO A 22 -12.62 17.02 -2.43
N VAL A 23 -12.27 18.26 -2.75
CA VAL A 23 -12.45 18.86 -4.09
C VAL A 23 -11.56 18.22 -5.17
N ASN A 24 -10.44 17.62 -4.76
CA ASN A 24 -9.37 17.11 -5.62
C ASN A 24 -9.18 15.59 -5.55
N SER A 25 -9.60 14.93 -4.47
CA SER A 25 -9.28 13.52 -4.19
C SER A 25 -9.82 12.55 -5.24
N ASN A 26 -10.92 12.91 -5.90
CA ASN A 26 -11.61 12.07 -6.89
C ASN A 26 -11.17 12.33 -8.34
N LYS A 27 -10.16 13.19 -8.55
CA LYS A 27 -9.67 13.52 -9.91
C LYS A 27 -8.78 12.41 -10.45
N ASN A 28 -8.82 12.20 -11.77
CA ASN A 28 -8.09 11.10 -12.42
C ASN A 28 -6.61 11.46 -12.70
N TYR A 29 -5.80 11.49 -11.65
CA TYR A 29 -4.36 11.78 -11.75
C TYR A 29 -3.58 10.75 -12.57
N THR A 30 -4.05 9.49 -12.62
CA THR A 30 -3.37 8.40 -13.36
C THR A 30 -3.46 8.53 -14.87
N SER A 31 -4.43 9.31 -15.37
CA SER A 31 -4.64 9.56 -16.79
C SER A 31 -3.82 10.73 -17.35
N LEU A 32 -3.10 11.46 -16.49
CA LEU A 32 -2.33 12.63 -16.90
C LEU A 32 -1.12 12.20 -17.74
N ARG A 33 -1.04 12.75 -18.95
CA ARG A 33 0.10 12.53 -19.84
C ARG A 33 1.26 13.48 -19.48
N PRO A 34 2.52 13.11 -19.71
CA PRO A 34 3.63 14.05 -19.64
C PRO A 34 3.34 15.31 -20.47
N GLY A 35 3.54 16.49 -19.89
CA GLY A 35 3.22 17.79 -20.52
C GLY A 35 1.80 18.30 -20.29
N THR A 36 0.96 17.57 -19.55
CA THR A 36 -0.35 18.10 -19.12
C THR A 36 -0.13 19.28 -18.17
N ARG A 37 -0.73 20.43 -18.47
CA ARG A 37 -0.68 21.60 -17.60
C ARG A 37 -1.71 21.42 -16.48
N VAL A 38 -1.25 21.49 -15.24
CA VAL A 38 -2.11 21.48 -14.06
C VAL A 38 -2.15 22.89 -13.48
N GLU A 39 -3.34 23.43 -13.30
CA GLU A 39 -3.54 24.73 -12.67
C GLU A 39 -4.20 24.56 -11.31
N LEU A 40 -3.84 25.43 -10.37
CA LEU A 40 -4.42 25.51 -9.04
C LEU A 40 -5.19 26.82 -8.91
N ASP A 41 -6.47 26.75 -8.59
CA ASP A 41 -7.23 27.93 -8.15
C ASP A 41 -6.87 28.22 -6.68
N PRO A 42 -6.23 29.37 -6.37
CA PRO A 42 -5.78 29.67 -5.02
C PRO A 42 -6.93 30.01 -4.05
N LEU A 43 -8.14 30.33 -4.52
CA LEU A 43 -9.30 30.59 -3.67
C LEU A 43 -10.00 29.31 -3.25
N THR A 44 -10.19 28.38 -4.19
CA THR A 44 -10.94 27.14 -3.96
C THR A 44 -10.04 25.95 -3.66
N MET A 45 -8.72 26.12 -3.88
CA MET A 45 -7.71 25.06 -3.88
C MET A 45 -7.99 23.95 -4.90
N ASP A 46 -8.81 24.22 -5.93
CA ASP A 46 -9.18 23.25 -6.95
C ASP A 46 -8.07 23.05 -8.00
N LEU A 47 -7.79 21.79 -8.38
CA LEU A 47 -6.81 21.42 -9.39
C LEU A 47 -7.45 21.16 -10.76
N SER A 48 -7.21 21.98 -11.77
CA SER A 48 -7.72 21.75 -13.12
C SER A 48 -6.64 21.20 -14.06
N PHE A 49 -7.03 20.31 -14.98
CA PHE A 49 -6.12 19.69 -15.95
C PHE A 49 -6.42 20.23 -17.34
N ILE A 50 -5.50 21.01 -17.90
CA ILE A 50 -5.64 21.57 -19.24
C ILE A 50 -4.92 20.65 -20.22
N ASN A 51 -5.72 19.93 -21.01
CA ASN A 51 -5.22 19.14 -22.12
C ASN A 51 -4.91 20.09 -23.28
N ASN A 52 -3.62 20.33 -23.57
CA ASN A 52 -3.26 20.98 -24.83
C ASN A 52 -3.63 20.04 -25.99
N PRO A 53 -4.47 20.49 -26.95
CA PRO A 53 -4.91 19.68 -28.08
C PRO A 53 -3.80 19.64 -29.14
N GLY A 54 -2.73 18.90 -28.86
CA GLY A 54 -1.58 18.77 -29.75
C GLY A 54 -1.13 17.31 -29.86
N GLY A 55 -2.01 16.43 -30.33
CA GLY A 55 -1.65 15.03 -30.59
C GLY A 55 -2.85 14.10 -30.64
N LYS A 56 -3.36 13.85 -31.85
CA LYS A 56 -4.48 12.93 -32.12
C LYS A 56 -4.13 11.50 -31.70
N THR A 57 -5.01 10.88 -30.91
CA THR A 57 -5.53 9.51 -31.09
C THR A 57 -6.52 9.25 -29.95
N GLY A 58 -7.78 9.06 -30.33
CA GLY A 58 -8.89 8.87 -29.40
C GLY A 58 -9.00 7.43 -28.93
N VAL A 59 -9.38 7.28 -27.67
CA VAL A 59 -10.25 6.20 -27.18
C VAL A 59 -11.16 6.83 -26.12
N GLN A 60 -12.47 6.66 -26.29
CA GLN A 60 -13.50 7.15 -25.39
C GLN A 60 -13.32 6.54 -23.99
N SER A 61 -13.24 7.38 -22.96
CA SER A 61 -13.30 6.93 -21.56
C SER A 61 -14.76 6.85 -21.13
N ALA A 62 -15.17 5.67 -20.69
CA ALA A 62 -16.42 5.48 -19.98
C ALA A 62 -16.30 6.16 -18.60
N ASN A 63 -17.24 7.07 -18.31
CA ASN A 63 -17.41 7.64 -16.99
C ASN A 63 -17.86 6.53 -16.03
N ILE A 64 -16.95 5.99 -15.23
CA ILE A 64 -17.28 5.19 -14.05
C ILE A 64 -16.97 6.05 -12.84
N THR A 65 -18.03 6.58 -12.23
CA THR A 65 -17.98 7.26 -10.95
C THR A 65 -17.64 6.21 -9.88
N LEU A 66 -16.39 6.21 -9.40
CA LEU A 66 -16.03 5.49 -8.18
C LEU A 66 -16.64 6.26 -6.99
N PRO A 67 -17.31 5.57 -6.04
CA PRO A 67 -17.79 6.20 -4.83
C PRO A 67 -16.61 6.80 -4.06
N GLY A 68 -16.64 8.12 -3.85
CA GLY A 68 -15.73 8.78 -2.93
C GLY A 68 -15.95 8.25 -1.50
N PRO A 69 -14.94 8.35 -0.62
CA PRO A 69 -15.14 8.04 0.79
C PRO A 69 -16.15 9.04 1.35
N ASN A 70 -17.33 8.55 1.74
CA ASN A 70 -18.28 9.32 2.52
C ASN A 70 -17.66 9.60 3.89
N ASP A 71 -17.16 10.81 4.05
CA ASP A 71 -16.95 11.44 5.35
C ASP A 71 -18.34 11.58 5.99
N ASN A 72 -18.60 10.85 7.08
CA ASN A 72 -19.83 10.79 7.91
C ASN A 72 -20.64 9.46 7.89
N SER A 73 -19.98 8.33 8.10
CA SER A 73 -20.65 7.17 8.70
C SER A 73 -19.81 6.60 9.83
N GLU A 74 -20.25 6.83 11.08
CA GLU A 74 -19.74 6.11 12.27
C GLU A 74 -20.19 4.64 12.32
N GLU A 75 -20.68 4.09 11.20
CA GLU A 75 -21.09 2.70 11.06
C GLU A 75 -20.11 1.97 10.12
N GLY A 76 -19.14 1.25 10.68
CA GLY A 76 -18.30 0.35 9.89
C GLY A 76 -16.84 0.23 10.28
N ARG A 77 -16.50 0.15 11.57
CA ARG A 77 -15.13 -0.30 11.92
C ARG A 77 -14.98 -1.76 11.48
N HIS A 78 -14.26 -1.98 10.39
CA HIS A 78 -13.84 -3.33 9.98
C HIS A 78 -13.08 -4.01 11.13
N ALA A 79 -13.47 -5.24 11.46
CA ALA A 79 -12.93 -5.98 12.59
C ALA A 79 -11.42 -6.26 12.45
N SER A 80 -10.93 -6.44 11.22
CA SER A 80 -9.53 -6.65 10.88
C SER A 80 -9.11 -5.88 9.63
N LEU A 81 -7.80 -5.73 9.41
CA LEU A 81 -7.26 -5.14 8.18
C LEU A 81 -7.63 -6.00 6.97
N ALA A 82 -7.70 -7.33 7.13
CA ALA A 82 -8.12 -8.25 6.08
C ALA A 82 -9.56 -7.91 5.63
N ASP A 83 -10.47 -7.69 6.57
CA ASP A 83 -11.86 -7.32 6.25
C ASP A 83 -11.95 -5.96 5.58
N ALA A 84 -11.11 -5.00 6.00
CA ALA A 84 -11.04 -3.69 5.37
C ALA A 84 -10.59 -3.78 3.90
N VAL A 85 -9.65 -4.68 3.57
CA VAL A 85 -9.15 -4.80 2.20
C VAL A 85 -9.98 -5.70 1.29
N LYS A 86 -10.79 -6.63 1.84
CA LYS A 86 -11.63 -7.56 1.06
C LYS A 86 -12.57 -6.84 0.08
N GLN A 87 -13.06 -5.65 0.43
CA GLN A 87 -13.94 -4.86 -0.43
C GLN A 87 -13.28 -4.42 -1.75
N TYR A 88 -11.95 -4.40 -1.82
CA TYR A 88 -11.21 -3.98 -3.01
C TYR A 88 -10.91 -5.13 -3.98
N ILE A 89 -11.26 -6.38 -3.66
CA ILE A 89 -11.01 -7.55 -4.53
C ILE A 89 -11.64 -7.31 -5.91
N GLY A 90 -10.84 -7.51 -6.96
CA GLY A 90 -11.24 -7.25 -8.35
C GLY A 90 -10.74 -5.92 -8.90
N THR A 91 -10.32 -4.98 -8.05
CA THR A 91 -9.80 -3.67 -8.49
C THR A 91 -8.53 -3.84 -9.34
N PRO A 92 -8.46 -3.27 -10.56
CA PRO A 92 -7.27 -3.36 -11.40
C PRO A 92 -6.01 -2.79 -10.74
N TYR A 93 -4.85 -3.39 -10.97
CA TYR A 93 -3.58 -2.96 -10.35
C TYR A 93 -3.19 -1.51 -10.66
N ASN A 94 -3.53 -1.01 -11.85
CA ASN A 94 -3.24 0.38 -12.22
C ASN A 94 -4.12 1.41 -11.48
N GLN A 95 -5.17 0.95 -10.81
CA GLN A 95 -6.02 1.78 -9.94
C GLN A 95 -5.62 1.65 -8.48
N LEU A 96 -5.25 0.43 -8.04
CA LEU A 96 -4.83 0.17 -6.68
C LEU A 96 -3.68 -0.85 -6.66
N ASP A 97 -2.46 -0.38 -6.41
CA ASP A 97 -1.29 -1.24 -6.27
C ASP A 97 -1.19 -1.87 -4.86
N CYS A 98 -0.17 -2.70 -4.65
CA CYS A 98 -0.02 -3.49 -3.43
C CYS A 98 0.18 -2.62 -2.17
N TYR A 99 0.96 -1.54 -2.27
CA TYR A 99 1.16 -0.61 -1.17
C TYR A 99 -0.12 0.22 -0.91
N GLY A 100 -0.74 0.73 -1.98
CA GLY A 100 -1.98 1.48 -1.92
C GLY A 100 -3.12 0.68 -1.31
N LEU A 101 -3.22 -0.62 -1.59
CA LEU A 101 -4.19 -1.52 -0.97
C LEU A 101 -4.07 -1.52 0.56
N VAL A 102 -2.86 -1.71 1.08
CA VAL A 102 -2.62 -1.74 2.53
C VAL A 102 -2.87 -0.38 3.16
N VAL A 103 -2.37 0.70 2.54
CA VAL A 103 -2.62 2.06 3.02
C VAL A 103 -4.11 2.36 3.07
N ARG A 104 -4.86 1.98 2.04
CA ARG A 104 -6.31 2.19 1.98
C ARG A 104 -7.03 1.40 3.07
N GLY A 105 -6.68 0.12 3.24
CA GLY A 105 -7.22 -0.69 4.35
C GLY A 105 -6.93 -0.09 5.72
N LEU A 106 -5.72 0.45 5.94
CA LEU A 106 -5.39 1.15 7.18
C LEU A 106 -6.22 2.42 7.37
N MET A 107 -6.39 3.22 6.32
CA MET A 107 -7.25 4.40 6.36
C MET A 107 -8.70 4.04 6.69
N ASP A 108 -9.23 2.95 6.13
CA ASP A 108 -10.58 2.44 6.42
C ASP A 108 -10.71 1.93 7.87
N GLN A 109 -9.59 1.58 8.51
CA GLN A 109 -9.53 1.30 9.96
C GLN A 109 -9.33 2.56 10.83
N GLY A 110 -9.38 3.75 10.23
CA GLY A 110 -9.23 5.03 10.93
C GLY A 110 -7.77 5.43 11.17
N VAL A 111 -6.81 4.79 10.51
CA VAL A 111 -5.41 5.20 10.57
C VAL A 111 -5.23 6.50 9.78
N ARG A 112 -4.77 7.54 10.47
CA ARG A 112 -4.37 8.79 9.82
C ARG A 112 -3.07 8.60 9.03
N TYR A 113 -3.20 8.24 7.77
CA TYR A 113 -2.04 8.08 6.88
C TYR A 113 -1.51 9.43 6.39
N ASN A 114 -2.40 10.33 5.95
CA ASN A 114 -2.06 11.63 5.37
C ASN A 114 -2.18 12.80 6.38
N GLY A 115 -1.62 13.95 5.99
CA GLY A 115 -1.64 15.19 6.76
C GLY A 115 -0.62 15.21 7.89
N HIS A 116 -0.52 16.36 8.57
CA HIS A 116 0.46 16.56 9.64
C HIS A 116 0.30 15.55 10.80
N GLY A 117 1.40 14.96 11.24
CA GLY A 117 1.46 13.89 12.23
C GLY A 117 1.05 12.51 11.70
N GLY A 118 0.64 12.41 10.44
CA GLY A 118 0.20 11.17 9.80
C GLY A 118 1.34 10.17 9.59
N LEU A 119 0.98 8.90 9.37
CA LEU A 119 1.96 7.82 9.15
C LEU A 119 2.91 8.11 7.99
N ARG A 120 2.41 8.70 6.91
CA ARG A 120 3.24 9.06 5.76
C ARG A 120 4.38 10.01 6.13
N GLU A 121 4.08 11.06 6.90
CA GLU A 121 5.09 12.03 7.35
C GLU A 121 6.12 11.35 8.26
N LYS A 122 5.70 10.43 9.13
CA LYS A 122 6.61 9.62 9.97
C LYS A 122 7.58 8.80 9.11
N LEU A 123 7.09 8.15 8.03
CA LEU A 123 7.91 7.39 7.09
C LEU A 123 8.89 8.29 6.33
N GLU A 124 8.41 9.45 5.83
CA GLU A 124 9.25 10.42 5.12
C GLU A 124 10.32 11.05 6.03
N HIS A 125 9.99 11.33 7.29
CA HIS A 125 10.96 11.81 8.29
C HIS A 125 12.00 10.75 8.64
N GLN A 126 11.61 9.47 8.75
CA GLN A 126 12.57 8.39 8.92
C GLN A 126 13.52 8.31 7.71
N ALA A 127 12.97 8.38 6.48
CA ALA A 127 13.80 8.40 5.27
C ALA A 127 14.80 9.56 5.26
N ALA A 128 14.36 10.76 5.63
CA ALA A 128 15.22 11.94 5.71
C ALA A 128 16.33 11.79 6.76
N ARG A 129 16.00 11.27 7.96
CA ARG A 129 16.99 10.98 9.01
C ARG A 129 18.07 10.01 8.55
N ASP A 130 17.69 9.04 7.71
CA ASP A 130 18.60 8.02 7.20
C ASP A 130 19.32 8.46 5.91
N GLY A 131 19.14 9.70 5.45
CA GLY A 131 19.73 10.21 4.21
C GLY A 131 19.20 9.52 2.95
N ARG A 132 17.98 8.98 3.00
CA ARG A 132 17.33 8.25 1.90
C ARG A 132 16.29 9.09 1.19
N ALA A 133 15.89 8.67 -0.01
CA ALA A 133 14.77 9.26 -0.74
C ALA A 133 13.48 9.18 0.11
N GLY A 134 12.62 10.20 0.06
CA GLY A 134 11.46 10.30 0.97
C GLY A 134 10.48 9.12 0.90
N ASN A 135 10.44 8.40 -0.22
CA ASN A 135 9.62 7.21 -0.41
C ASN A 135 10.32 5.89 -0.04
N ALA A 136 11.53 5.92 0.52
CA ALA A 136 12.33 4.72 0.80
C ALA A 136 11.67 3.74 1.79
N TYR A 137 10.70 4.21 2.58
CA TYR A 137 9.94 3.41 3.53
C TYR A 137 8.48 3.19 3.11
N PHE A 138 8.10 3.48 1.87
CA PHE A 138 6.77 3.16 1.35
C PHE A 138 6.70 1.69 0.94
N SER A 139 6.83 0.81 1.93
CA SER A 139 6.75 -0.64 1.82
C SER A 139 6.08 -1.23 3.07
N GLY A 140 5.71 -2.52 3.01
CA GLY A 140 5.19 -3.22 4.19
C GLY A 140 6.19 -3.24 5.35
N GLU A 141 7.48 -3.41 5.08
CA GLU A 141 8.53 -3.33 6.11
C GLU A 141 8.57 -1.94 6.77
N GLY A 142 8.51 -0.87 5.97
CA GLY A 142 8.50 0.49 6.48
C GLY A 142 7.27 0.78 7.35
N LEU A 143 6.09 0.32 6.91
CA LEU A 143 4.85 0.42 7.69
C LEU A 143 4.95 -0.33 9.03
N VAL A 144 5.45 -1.57 9.00
CA VAL A 144 5.62 -2.38 10.21
C VAL A 144 6.64 -1.76 11.16
N GLU A 145 7.74 -1.21 10.65
CA GLU A 145 8.78 -0.58 11.46
C GLU A 145 8.27 0.67 12.19
N GLN A 146 7.57 1.55 11.49
CA GLN A 146 7.15 2.86 12.03
C GLN A 146 5.81 2.81 12.79
N ALA A 147 4.87 1.97 12.34
CA ALA A 147 3.51 1.94 12.86
C ALA A 147 3.14 0.61 13.52
N GLY A 148 4.00 -0.39 13.48
CA GLY A 148 3.66 -1.74 13.88
C GLY A 148 4.50 -2.35 14.99
N ILE A 149 4.13 -3.60 15.26
CA ILE A 149 4.91 -4.58 16.00
C ILE A 149 5.38 -5.58 14.96
N LYS A 150 6.71 -5.68 14.82
CA LYS A 150 7.34 -6.70 13.99
C LYS A 150 7.25 -8.03 14.71
N VAL A 151 6.57 -8.99 14.08
CA VAL A 151 6.33 -10.32 14.64
C VAL A 151 7.36 -11.31 14.12
N TYR A 152 7.70 -11.19 12.85
CA TYR A 152 8.72 -12.01 12.19
C TYR A 152 9.45 -11.16 11.16
N SER A 153 10.76 -11.33 11.06
CA SER A 153 11.56 -10.76 9.97
C SER A 153 12.82 -11.58 9.77
N LYS A 154 13.01 -12.09 8.55
CA LYS A 154 14.15 -12.95 8.20
C LYS A 154 14.62 -12.66 6.79
N SER A 155 15.94 -12.56 6.64
CA SER A 155 16.59 -12.55 5.34
C SER A 155 17.06 -13.96 5.01
N ILE A 156 16.53 -14.53 3.92
CA ILE A 156 16.95 -15.80 3.37
C ILE A 156 17.96 -15.53 2.24
N GLN A 157 19.16 -16.08 2.39
CA GLN A 157 20.24 -16.02 1.41
C GLN A 157 20.25 -17.30 0.56
N ASP A 158 20.84 -17.23 -0.63
CA ASP A 158 21.24 -18.38 -1.47
C ASP A 158 20.18 -19.49 -1.63
N ILE A 159 18.99 -19.12 -2.13
CA ILE A 159 17.90 -20.08 -2.36
C ILE A 159 18.23 -21.00 -3.55
N SER A 160 18.67 -22.22 -3.26
CA SER A 160 18.97 -23.26 -4.27
C SER A 160 17.82 -24.25 -4.51
N ASN A 161 16.96 -24.45 -3.51
CA ASN A 161 15.76 -25.29 -3.60
C ASN A 161 14.51 -24.47 -3.18
N PRO A 162 13.83 -23.79 -4.13
CA PRO A 162 12.70 -22.93 -3.83
C PRO A 162 11.55 -23.61 -3.07
N HIS A 163 11.19 -24.84 -3.47
CA HIS A 163 10.12 -25.60 -2.80
C HIS A 163 10.50 -25.96 -1.37
N GLY A 164 11.69 -26.52 -1.14
CA GLY A 164 12.15 -26.85 0.20
C GLY A 164 12.26 -25.61 1.11
N LYS A 165 12.69 -24.48 0.54
CA LYS A 165 12.76 -23.21 1.28
C LYS A 165 11.38 -22.63 1.58
N THR A 166 10.42 -22.82 0.69
CA THR A 166 9.01 -22.45 0.92
C THR A 166 8.46 -23.18 2.14
N ASP A 167 8.70 -24.49 2.24
CA ASP A 167 8.22 -25.30 3.38
C ASP A 167 8.84 -24.87 4.71
N GLU A 168 10.13 -24.54 4.70
CA GLU A 168 10.82 -23.98 5.86
C GLU A 168 10.22 -22.63 6.28
N ILE A 169 10.10 -21.68 5.36
CA ILE A 169 9.53 -20.35 5.64
C ILE A 169 8.10 -20.49 6.14
N TYR A 170 7.25 -21.26 5.44
CA TYR A 170 5.85 -21.43 5.81
C TYR A 170 5.70 -22.04 7.20
N SER A 171 6.47 -23.08 7.52
CA SER A 171 6.47 -23.71 8.85
C SER A 171 6.95 -22.76 9.95
N GLU A 172 7.94 -21.91 9.65
CA GLU A 172 8.45 -20.90 10.58
C GLU A 172 7.41 -19.82 10.88
N ILE A 173 6.69 -19.31 9.87
CA ILE A 173 5.77 -18.19 10.06
C ILE A 173 4.39 -18.63 10.57
N MET A 174 3.96 -19.86 10.27
CA MET A 174 2.60 -20.35 10.55
C MET A 174 2.14 -20.16 12.01
N PRO A 175 2.96 -20.40 13.06
CA PRO A 175 2.55 -20.17 14.45
C PRO A 175 2.20 -18.70 14.76
N TYR A 176 2.79 -17.78 14.02
CA TYR A 176 2.68 -16.34 14.22
C TYR A 176 1.57 -15.70 13.39
N LEU A 177 1.09 -16.37 12.34
CA LEU A 177 0.07 -15.82 11.45
C LEU A 177 -1.22 -15.50 12.21
N ARG A 178 -1.72 -14.29 11.98
CA ARG A 178 -3.06 -13.83 12.38
C ARG A 178 -3.67 -13.06 11.23
N GLU A 179 -4.98 -13.15 11.08
CA GLU A 179 -5.72 -12.40 10.08
C GLU A 179 -5.55 -10.88 10.32
N GLY A 180 -5.34 -10.14 9.24
CA GLY A 180 -5.09 -8.69 9.26
C GLY A 180 -3.64 -8.28 9.50
N MET A 181 -2.69 -9.21 9.61
CA MET A 181 -1.26 -8.86 9.64
C MET A 181 -0.79 -8.38 8.26
N ILE A 182 0.11 -7.40 8.25
CA ILE A 182 0.85 -7.02 7.05
C ILE A 182 1.95 -8.07 6.83
N LEU A 183 1.98 -8.63 5.63
CA LEU A 183 3.07 -9.48 5.16
C LEU A 183 3.74 -8.79 3.97
N SER A 184 5.07 -8.74 4.02
CA SER A 184 5.90 -8.14 2.99
C SER A 184 6.98 -9.11 2.55
N PHE A 185 7.17 -9.17 1.23
CA PHE A 185 8.26 -9.86 0.56
C PHE A 185 9.11 -8.82 -0.16
N SER A 186 10.42 -8.89 0.00
CA SER A 186 11.32 -8.02 -0.74
C SER A 186 12.63 -8.69 -1.13
N THR A 187 13.13 -8.30 -2.29
CA THR A 187 14.48 -8.53 -2.76
C THR A 187 15.12 -7.16 -3.04
N PRO A 188 16.44 -7.06 -3.30
CA PRO A 188 17.05 -5.77 -3.64
C PRO A 188 16.40 -5.05 -4.82
N THR A 189 15.77 -5.78 -5.76
CA THR A 189 15.19 -5.20 -6.97
C THR A 189 13.67 -5.19 -7.01
N ARG A 190 12.98 -5.86 -6.08
CA ARG A 190 11.52 -5.99 -6.07
C ARG A 190 10.97 -6.02 -4.66
N GLY A 191 9.74 -5.54 -4.49
CA GLY A 191 9.01 -5.62 -3.24
C GLY A 191 7.54 -5.85 -3.50
N HIS A 192 6.87 -6.44 -2.52
CA HIS A 192 5.44 -6.67 -2.55
C HIS A 192 4.89 -6.77 -1.14
N THR A 193 3.69 -6.26 -0.96
CA THR A 193 3.07 -6.15 0.35
C THR A 193 1.59 -6.45 0.24
N GLY A 194 1.04 -7.06 1.27
CA GLY A 194 -0.36 -7.42 1.33
C GLY A 194 -0.74 -7.78 2.76
N VAL A 195 -1.91 -8.39 2.88
CA VAL A 195 -2.55 -8.66 4.16
C VAL A 195 -2.79 -10.15 4.29
N VAL A 196 -2.36 -10.72 5.42
CA VAL A 196 -2.68 -12.11 5.79
C VAL A 196 -4.17 -12.22 6.05
N SER A 197 -4.81 -13.19 5.39
CA SER A 197 -6.22 -13.53 5.53
C SER A 197 -6.36 -15.03 5.79
N ARG A 198 -7.58 -15.49 6.02
CA ARG A 198 -7.87 -16.91 6.22
C ARG A 198 -9.18 -17.28 5.54
N GLN A 199 -9.17 -18.37 4.79
CA GLN A 199 -10.38 -19.00 4.25
C GLN A 199 -10.44 -20.47 4.71
N GLY A 200 -11.39 -20.77 5.59
CA GLY A 200 -11.47 -22.08 6.24
C GLY A 200 -10.18 -22.39 7.01
N ASP A 201 -9.53 -23.49 6.65
CA ASP A 201 -8.27 -23.93 7.27
C ASP A 201 -7.02 -23.41 6.57
N ASN A 202 -7.17 -22.66 5.47
CA ASN A 202 -6.05 -22.17 4.68
C ASN A 202 -5.72 -20.73 5.02
N TRP A 203 -4.44 -20.47 5.29
CA TRP A 203 -3.89 -19.12 5.29
C TRP A 203 -3.80 -18.59 3.86
N THR A 204 -4.25 -17.37 3.69
CA THR A 204 -4.33 -16.70 2.39
C THR A 204 -3.68 -15.33 2.46
N TYR A 205 -3.48 -14.72 1.30
CA TYR A 205 -2.78 -13.46 1.17
C TYR A 205 -3.55 -12.55 0.21
N ILE A 206 -4.11 -11.47 0.74
CA ILE A 206 -4.80 -10.45 -0.05
C ILE A 206 -3.77 -9.43 -0.50
N ASN A 207 -3.57 -9.31 -1.81
CA ASN A 207 -2.61 -8.38 -2.39
C ASN A 207 -3.11 -7.81 -3.72
N SER A 208 -2.35 -6.87 -4.29
CA SER A 208 -2.57 -6.41 -5.66
C SER A 208 -1.36 -6.70 -6.53
N GLY A 209 -1.54 -7.54 -7.53
CA GLY A 209 -0.43 -8.07 -8.32
C GLY A 209 -0.94 -8.86 -9.51
N VAL A 210 -0.08 -9.68 -10.10
CA VAL A 210 -0.52 -10.73 -11.01
C VAL A 210 -1.08 -11.85 -10.14
N ILE A 211 -2.40 -12.06 -10.19
CA ILE A 211 -3.07 -13.07 -9.38
C ILE A 211 -3.01 -14.40 -10.12
N ASP A 212 -2.06 -15.26 -9.76
CA ASP A 212 -1.81 -16.56 -10.40
C ASP A 212 -2.06 -17.76 -9.47
N ASN A 213 -2.30 -17.53 -8.17
CA ASN A 213 -2.64 -18.54 -7.18
C ASN A 213 -3.97 -18.25 -6.47
N ALA A 214 -4.97 -17.77 -7.24
CA ALA A 214 -6.27 -17.37 -6.73
C ALA A 214 -7.00 -18.50 -5.95
N ILE A 215 -7.63 -18.14 -4.82
CA ILE A 215 -8.47 -19.11 -4.07
C ILE A 215 -9.69 -19.56 -4.87
N SER A 216 -10.26 -18.67 -5.68
CA SER A 216 -11.37 -18.98 -6.58
C SER A 216 -10.86 -19.09 -8.03
N PRO A 217 -11.28 -20.12 -8.78
CA PRO A 217 -10.86 -20.28 -10.17
C PRO A 217 -11.31 -19.06 -10.99
N GLY A 218 -10.34 -18.45 -11.68
CA GLY A 218 -10.54 -17.25 -12.47
C GLY A 218 -9.38 -17.05 -13.44
N ARG A 219 -9.51 -16.08 -14.34
CA ARG A 219 -8.41 -15.73 -15.25
C ARG A 219 -7.31 -15.00 -14.48
N VAL A 220 -6.06 -15.43 -14.71
CA VAL A 220 -4.87 -14.71 -14.29
C VAL A 220 -4.96 -13.27 -14.82
N SER A 221 -4.84 -12.31 -13.92
CA SER A 221 -5.05 -10.90 -14.22
C SER A 221 -4.33 -10.02 -13.19
N LYS A 222 -3.96 -8.81 -13.61
CA LYS A 222 -3.26 -7.85 -12.74
C LYS A 222 -4.26 -7.00 -11.95
N ARG A 223 -4.54 -7.39 -10.70
CA ARG A 223 -5.62 -6.81 -9.87
C ARG A 223 -5.41 -7.11 -8.39
N VAL A 224 -6.27 -6.54 -7.54
CA VAL A 224 -6.47 -7.01 -6.17
C VAL A 224 -7.10 -8.39 -6.20
N GLY A 225 -6.50 -9.32 -5.47
CA GLY A 225 -6.97 -10.69 -5.33
C GLY A 225 -6.52 -11.31 -4.02
N GLU A 226 -7.06 -12.49 -3.74
CA GLU A 226 -6.68 -13.30 -2.59
C GLU A 226 -6.11 -14.63 -3.10
N GLU A 227 -4.93 -14.95 -2.60
CA GLU A 227 -4.11 -16.07 -3.08
C GLU A 227 -3.76 -17.03 -1.95
N ILE A 228 -3.44 -18.27 -2.32
CA ILE A 228 -2.92 -19.27 -1.37
C ILE A 228 -1.55 -18.78 -0.89
N LEU A 229 -1.43 -18.54 0.41
CA LEU A 229 -0.22 -17.93 0.98
C LEU A 229 1.05 -18.77 0.71
N ARG A 230 0.95 -20.10 0.83
CA ARG A 230 2.09 -21.00 0.59
C ARG A 230 2.58 -20.93 -0.85
N GLU A 231 1.69 -20.83 -1.82
CA GLU A 231 2.06 -20.73 -3.23
C GLU A 231 2.68 -19.35 -3.54
N GLU A 232 2.18 -18.28 -2.92
CA GLU A 232 2.81 -16.97 -3.05
C GLU A 232 4.23 -16.94 -2.46
N ILE A 233 4.47 -17.57 -1.31
CA ILE A 233 5.83 -17.72 -0.75
C ILE A 233 6.73 -18.46 -1.75
N ASN A 234 6.21 -19.49 -2.43
CA ASN A 234 6.95 -20.21 -3.45
C ASN A 234 7.29 -19.33 -4.66
N ASN A 235 6.35 -18.51 -5.14
CA ASN A 235 6.61 -17.51 -6.18
C ASN A 235 7.81 -16.61 -5.81
N TRP A 236 7.86 -16.13 -4.56
CA TRP A 236 8.97 -15.29 -4.09
C TRP A 236 10.29 -16.05 -3.93
N CYS A 237 10.26 -17.30 -3.49
CA CYS A 237 11.46 -18.15 -3.44
C CYS A 237 12.01 -18.41 -4.85
N VAL A 238 11.16 -18.70 -5.83
CA VAL A 238 11.53 -18.90 -7.24
C VAL A 238 12.11 -17.62 -7.83
N LEU A 239 11.47 -16.47 -7.57
CA LEU A 239 11.94 -15.16 -8.04
C LEU A 239 13.33 -14.82 -7.49
N ALA A 240 13.53 -14.97 -6.18
CA ALA A 240 14.79 -14.68 -5.51
C ALA A 240 15.91 -15.63 -5.98
N ALA A 241 15.63 -16.93 -6.09
CA ALA A 241 16.57 -17.93 -6.62
C ALA A 241 16.99 -17.61 -8.06
N GLY A 242 16.02 -17.32 -8.94
CA GLY A 242 16.28 -16.99 -10.35
C GLY A 242 17.09 -15.71 -10.54
N ARG A 243 16.99 -14.76 -9.60
CA ARG A 243 17.76 -13.50 -9.60
C ARG A 243 19.05 -13.56 -8.80
N ARG A 244 19.31 -14.65 -8.06
CA ARG A 244 20.41 -14.76 -7.08
C ARG A 244 20.40 -13.60 -6.09
N GLU A 245 19.20 -13.24 -5.65
CA GLU A 245 18.96 -12.17 -4.71
C GLU A 245 18.49 -12.76 -3.38
N PRO A 246 18.84 -12.13 -2.23
CA PRO A 246 18.25 -12.52 -0.97
C PRO A 246 16.75 -12.20 -0.95
N LEU A 247 15.98 -13.06 -0.29
CA LEU A 247 14.57 -12.83 -0.01
C LEU A 247 14.40 -12.38 1.44
N MET A 248 13.84 -11.21 1.64
CA MET A 248 13.37 -10.73 2.93
C MET A 248 11.89 -11.05 3.08
N VAL A 249 11.51 -11.64 4.21
CA VAL A 249 10.12 -11.87 4.60
C VAL A 249 9.88 -11.15 5.91
N THR A 250 8.87 -10.28 5.95
CA THR A 250 8.50 -9.52 7.15
C THR A 250 7.02 -9.65 7.43
N ILE A 251 6.66 -10.00 8.65
CA ILE A 251 5.29 -10.03 9.15
C ILE A 251 5.19 -9.05 10.31
N GLY A 252 4.19 -8.21 10.28
CA GLY A 252 3.89 -7.32 11.39
C GLY A 252 2.43 -7.01 11.51
N GLN A 253 2.07 -6.55 12.70
CA GLN A 253 0.75 -6.03 12.98
C GLN A 253 0.85 -4.53 13.22
N VAL A 254 -0.08 -3.77 12.68
CA VAL A 254 -0.15 -2.35 12.99
C VAL A 254 -0.60 -2.15 14.43
N ASP A 255 0.12 -1.31 15.16
CA ASP A 255 -0.15 -0.99 16.56
C ASP A 255 -0.90 0.35 16.65
N GLY A 256 -2.18 0.27 17.01
CA GLY A 256 -3.03 1.44 17.20
C GLY A 256 -2.47 2.46 18.19
N ASN A 257 -1.65 2.05 19.16
CA ASN A 257 -1.03 2.95 20.12
C ASN A 257 0.12 3.75 19.51
N LYS A 258 0.98 3.11 18.70
CA LYS A 258 2.05 3.79 17.94
C LYS A 258 1.50 4.75 16.89
N LEU A 259 0.34 4.41 16.32
CA LEU A 259 -0.36 5.25 15.37
C LEU A 259 -0.98 6.50 15.99
N ARG A 260 -1.55 6.40 17.19
CA ARG A 260 -2.17 7.52 17.91
C ARG A 260 -1.18 8.57 18.40
N GLY A 261 0.10 8.24 18.50
CA GLY A 261 1.10 9.15 19.05
C GLY A 261 0.90 9.39 20.55
N ALA A 262 1.95 9.88 21.22
CA ALA A 262 1.99 10.16 22.65
C ALA A 262 1.17 11.41 23.04
N GLU A 263 -0.09 11.50 22.60
CA GLU A 263 -1.07 12.48 23.10
C GLU A 263 -2.08 11.74 23.99
N GLY A 264 -1.65 11.40 25.21
CA GLY A 264 -2.51 10.65 26.14
C GLY A 264 -2.02 10.56 27.59
N HIS A 265 -0.93 11.25 27.96
CA HIS A 265 -0.59 11.48 29.36
C HIS A 265 -0.57 12.98 29.63
N LYS A 266 -1.76 13.57 29.69
CA LYS A 266 -1.98 14.63 30.68
C LYS A 266 -2.25 13.90 31.98
N GLU A 267 -1.20 13.76 32.79
CA GLU A 267 -1.35 13.47 34.21
C GLU A 267 -2.39 14.44 34.77
N THR A 268 -3.46 13.88 35.30
CA THR A 268 -4.34 14.62 36.19
C THR A 268 -3.61 14.66 37.52
N ILE A 269 -2.94 15.78 37.80
CA ILE A 269 -2.53 16.18 39.15
C ILE A 269 -3.56 17.18 39.63
#